data_AF-A0A2I4AKU3-F1
#
_entry.id   AF-A0A2I4AKU3-F1
#
_cell.length_a   1.000
_cell.length_b   1.000
_cell.length_c   1.000
_cell.angle_alpha   90.00
_cell.angle_beta   90.00
_cell.angle_gamma   90.00
#
_symmetry.space_group_name_H-M   'P 1'
#
loop_
_entity.id
_entity.type
_entity.pdbx_description
1 polymer ?
#
loop_
_entity_poly.entity_id
_entity_poly.type
_entity_poly.pdbx_seq_one_letter_code
_entity_poly.pdbx_strand_id
1 'polypeptide(L)'
;MEVELRRRTGEGFGFVITSQEVSGAPSVMAHRFVTVRRGSPAARSGQIQPGDQLKAVDSRPVDGLQHRDLSQILRRAGNTLRLSIIPRQRTTHIHTETHNQPHN
;
A
#
# COMPACT_ATOMS: atom_id res chain seq x y z
N MET A 1 -2.15 -0.32 7.82
CA MET A 1 -3.53 -0.08 7.34
C MET A 1 -3.93 -1.28 6.51
N GLU A 2 -5.05 -1.94 6.83
CA GLU A 2 -5.57 -3.04 6.02
C GLU A 2 -6.61 -2.52 5.03
N VAL A 3 -6.52 -2.98 3.79
CA VAL A 3 -7.38 -2.59 2.68
C VAL A 3 -7.92 -3.85 2.04
N GLU A 4 -9.25 -3.96 1.96
CA GLU A 4 -9.90 -5.01 1.20
C GLU A 4 -10.33 -4.48 -0.17
N LEU A 5 -9.89 -5.15 -1.23
CA LEU A 5 -10.28 -4.87 -2.60
C LEU A 5 -11.19 -5.98 -3.13
N ARG A 6 -12.30 -5.57 -3.74
CA ARG A 6 -13.25 -6.47 -4.37
C ARG A 6 -13.31 -6.19 -5.87
N ARG A 7 -12.82 -7.15 -6.67
CA ARG A 7 -12.79 -7.10 -8.13
C ARG A 7 -13.88 -8.00 -8.75
N ARG A 8 -14.18 -7.76 -10.02
CA ARG A 8 -15.02 -8.67 -10.82
C ARG A 8 -14.18 -9.79 -11.42
N THR A 9 -14.82 -10.91 -11.72
CA THR A 9 -14.20 -12.05 -12.41
C THR A 9 -13.60 -11.58 -13.74
N GLY A 10 -12.29 -11.78 -13.93
CA GLY A 10 -11.56 -11.32 -15.12
C GLY A 10 -11.03 -9.89 -15.09
N GLU A 11 -11.32 -9.10 -14.04
CA GLU A 11 -10.77 -7.75 -13.89
C GLU A 11 -9.46 -7.76 -13.08
N GLY A 12 -8.53 -6.86 -13.37
CA GLY A 12 -7.38 -6.62 -12.50
C GLY A 12 -7.75 -5.73 -11.31
N PHE A 13 -6.92 -5.71 -10.26
CA PHE A 13 -7.12 -4.76 -9.16
C PHE A 13 -6.82 -3.30 -9.55
N GLY A 14 -6.18 -3.10 -10.71
CA GLY A 14 -5.96 -1.81 -11.36
C GLY A 14 -4.95 -0.91 -10.67
N PHE A 15 -3.97 -1.48 -9.98
CA PHE A 15 -2.80 -0.77 -9.50
C PHE A 15 -1.52 -1.34 -10.14
N VAL A 16 -0.43 -0.58 -10.04
CA VAL A 16 0.92 -0.99 -10.45
C VAL A 16 1.82 -0.93 -9.24
N ILE A 17 2.58 -1.99 -9.00
CA ILE A 17 3.55 -2.11 -7.92
C ILE A 17 4.94 -2.25 -8.52
N THR A 18 5.89 -1.51 -7.97
CA THR A 18 7.32 -1.71 -8.23
C THR A 18 7.99 -2.42 -7.06
N SER A 19 8.94 -3.30 -7.35
CA SER A 19 9.76 -4.01 -6.37
C SER A 19 11.16 -3.40 -6.39
N GLN A 20 11.65 -2.94 -5.24
CA GLN A 20 12.97 -2.32 -5.10
C GLN A 20 13.68 -2.90 -3.88
N GLU A 21 14.98 -3.16 -4.00
CA GLU A 21 15.78 -3.62 -2.86
C GLU A 21 15.93 -2.51 -1.82
N VAL A 22 15.80 -2.88 -0.56
CA VAL A 22 15.97 -1.95 0.56
C VAL A 22 17.45 -1.82 0.87
N SER A 23 17.99 -0.60 0.73
CA SER A 23 19.37 -0.28 1.09
C SER A 23 19.66 -0.67 2.54
N GLY A 24 20.64 -1.54 2.75
CA GLY A 24 21.03 -2.06 4.07
C GLY A 24 20.49 -3.46 4.39
N ALA A 25 19.59 -4.02 3.58
CA ALA A 25 19.11 -5.38 3.72
C ALA A 25 18.98 -6.06 2.33
N PRO A 26 20.06 -6.66 1.80
CA PRO A 26 20.14 -7.18 0.42
C PRO A 26 19.20 -8.36 0.10
N SER A 27 18.36 -8.79 1.06
CA SER A 27 17.33 -9.82 0.84
C SER A 27 15.91 -9.28 1.04
N VAL A 28 15.76 -8.00 1.37
CA VAL A 28 14.47 -7.37 1.62
C VAL A 28 14.09 -6.54 0.40
N MET A 29 13.10 -7.03 -0.34
CA MET A 29 12.42 -6.25 -1.36
C MET A 29 11.28 -5.44 -0.74
N ALA A 30 11.27 -4.14 -0.98
CA ALA A 30 10.14 -3.26 -0.72
C ALA A 30 9.26 -3.17 -1.95
N HIS A 31 7.95 -3.28 -1.74
CA HIS A 31 6.96 -3.20 -2.79
C HIS A 31 6.17 -1.91 -2.63
N ARG A 32 6.10 -1.09 -3.67
CA ARG A 32 5.47 0.24 -3.58
C ARG A 32 4.47 0.47 -4.70
N PHE A 33 3.33 1.05 -4.36
CA PHE A 33 2.32 1.44 -5.34
C PHE A 33 2.83 2.66 -6.11
N VAL A 34 2.94 2.55 -7.43
CA VAL A 34 3.40 3.65 -8.30
C VAL A 34 2.28 4.23 -9.14
N THR A 35 1.21 3.47 -9.37
CA THR A 35 0.07 3.92 -10.14
C THR A 35 -1.19 3.23 -9.65
N VAL A 36 -2.28 3.99 -9.56
CA VAL A 36 -3.61 3.47 -9.25
C VAL A 36 -4.55 3.96 -10.35
N ARG A 37 -5.10 3.04 -11.16
CA ARG A 37 -5.97 3.36 -12.29
C ARG A 37 -7.33 3.83 -11.76
N ARG A 38 -7.83 4.94 -12.29
CA ARG A 38 -9.20 5.41 -12.00
C ARG A 38 -10.24 4.38 -12.43
N GLY A 39 -11.30 4.23 -11.65
CA GLY A 39 -12.36 3.24 -11.88
C GLY A 39 -12.02 1.81 -11.42
N SER A 40 -10.77 1.53 -11.05
CA SER A 40 -10.38 0.22 -10.53
C SER A 40 -10.86 -0.02 -9.09
N PRO A 41 -10.91 -1.28 -8.62
CA PRO A 41 -11.20 -1.60 -7.22
C PRO A 41 -10.31 -0.85 -6.23
N ALA A 42 -9.01 -0.67 -6.54
CA ALA A 42 -8.08 0.04 -5.68
C ALA A 42 -8.33 1.55 -5.62
N ALA A 43 -8.71 2.18 -6.74
CA ALA A 43 -9.13 3.58 -6.71
C ALA A 43 -10.45 3.76 -5.96
N ARG A 44 -11.40 2.83 -6.15
CA ARG A 44 -12.71 2.85 -5.50
C ARG A 44 -12.64 2.68 -3.99
N SER A 45 -11.67 1.91 -3.49
CA SER A 45 -11.46 1.79 -2.04
C SER A 45 -11.01 3.13 -1.43
N GLY A 46 -10.35 3.99 -2.21
CA GLY A 46 -9.82 5.29 -1.75
C GLY A 46 -8.66 5.19 -0.76
N GLN A 47 -8.27 3.97 -0.40
CA GLN A 47 -7.31 3.69 0.66
C GLN A 47 -5.88 3.53 0.13
N ILE A 48 -5.72 3.13 -1.14
CA ILE A 48 -4.42 2.91 -1.77
C ILE A 48 -4.09 4.10 -2.65
N GLN A 49 -2.92 4.69 -2.45
CA GLN A 49 -2.43 5.80 -3.24
C GLN A 49 -1.05 5.51 -3.83
N PRO A 50 -0.70 6.12 -4.98
CA PRO A 50 0.66 6.11 -5.48
C PRO A 50 1.60 6.73 -4.43
N GLY A 51 2.64 6.00 -4.07
CA GLY A 51 3.59 6.33 -3.01
C GLY A 51 3.40 5.52 -1.73
N ASP A 52 2.32 4.75 -1.57
CA ASP A 52 2.16 3.87 -0.41
C ASP A 52 3.00 2.61 -0.56
N GLN A 53 3.46 2.08 0.58
CA GLN A 53 4.26 0.86 0.62
C GLN A 53 3.38 -0.34 0.96
N LEU A 54 3.50 -1.41 0.18
CA LEU A 54 2.85 -2.67 0.44
C LEU A 54 3.65 -3.47 1.48
N LYS A 55 2.98 -3.83 2.58
CA LYS A 55 3.51 -4.61 3.69
C LYS A 55 3.13 -6.09 3.59
N ALA A 56 1.87 -6.38 3.26
CA ALA A 56 1.36 -7.74 3.16
C ALA A 56 0.24 -7.85 2.12
N VAL A 57 0.04 -9.05 1.58
CA VAL A 57 -1.01 -9.39 0.61
C VAL A 57 -1.70 -10.66 1.10
N ASP A 58 -3.02 -10.62 1.21
CA ASP A 58 -3.86 -11.72 1.67
C ASP A 58 -3.35 -12.32 2.99
N SER A 59 -3.06 -11.47 3.97
CA SER A 59 -2.43 -11.82 5.26
C SER A 59 -1.01 -12.43 5.18
N ARG A 60 -0.39 -12.50 3.99
CA ARG A 60 1.00 -12.91 3.79
C ARG A 60 1.93 -11.70 3.72
N PRO A 61 2.97 -11.60 4.57
CA PRO A 61 3.97 -10.54 4.43
C PRO A 61 4.67 -10.66 3.08
N VAL A 62 4.90 -9.51 2.43
CA VAL A 62 5.58 -9.47 1.12
C VAL A 62 6.97 -8.86 1.18
N ASP A 63 7.49 -8.66 2.40
CA ASP A 63 8.89 -8.26 2.56
C ASP A 63 9.80 -9.38 2.04
N GLY A 64 10.78 -9.01 1.21
CA GLY A 64 11.69 -9.99 0.61
C GLY A 64 11.06 -10.88 -0.47
N LEU A 65 9.77 -10.76 -0.77
CA LEU A 65 9.18 -11.52 -1.86
C LEU A 65 9.63 -10.98 -3.22
N GLN A 66 9.85 -11.89 -4.16
CA GLN A 66 10.07 -11.51 -5.54
C GLN A 66 8.76 -11.21 -6.25
N HIS A 67 8.85 -10.47 -7.35
CA HIS A 67 7.71 -10.15 -8.21
C HIS A 67 6.91 -11.41 -8.63
N ARG A 68 7.59 -12.55 -8.80
CA ARG A 68 6.94 -13.83 -9.13
C ARG A 68 6.01 -14.33 -8.01
N ASP A 69 6.44 -14.28 -6.76
CA ASP A 69 5.61 -14.72 -5.62
C ASP A 69 4.44 -13.78 -5.40
N LEU A 70 4.69 -12.47 -5.46
CA LEU A 70 3.66 -11.45 -5.37
C LEU A 70 2.57 -11.65 -6.43
N SER A 71 2.98 -11.82 -7.69
CA SER A 71 2.04 -12.03 -8.80
C SER A 71 1.25 -13.34 -8.65
N GLN A 72 1.87 -14.41 -8.13
CA GLN A 72 1.14 -15.64 -7.80
C GLN A 72 0.08 -15.43 -6.73
N ILE A 73 0.40 -14.73 -5.64
CA ILE A 73 -0.55 -14.46 -4.54
C ILE A 73 -1.72 -13.63 -5.08
N LEU A 74 -1.45 -12.56 -5.84
CA LEU A 74 -2.49 -11.73 -6.47
C LEU A 74 -3.37 -12.51 -7.46
N ARG A 75 -2.81 -13.50 -8.13
CA ARG A 75 -3.55 -14.35 -9.08
C ARG A 75 -4.37 -15.43 -8.37
N ARG A 76 -3.89 -15.92 -7.22
CA ARG A 76 -4.62 -16.85 -6.33
C ARG A 76 -5.72 -16.14 -5.55
N ALA A 77 -5.50 -14.87 -5.20
CA ALA A 77 -6.53 -14.02 -4.63
C ALA A 77 -7.65 -13.91 -5.66
N GLY A 78 -8.81 -14.50 -5.36
CA GLY A 78 -9.92 -14.59 -6.29
C GLY A 78 -10.57 -13.22 -6.50
N ASN A 79 -11.82 -13.08 -6.07
CA ASN A 79 -12.56 -11.83 -6.25
C ASN A 79 -12.30 -10.82 -5.12
N THR A 80 -11.84 -11.30 -3.98
CA THR A 80 -11.50 -10.49 -2.81
C THR A 80 -10.02 -10.61 -2.54
N LEU A 81 -9.38 -9.48 -2.26
CA LEU A 81 -7.96 -9.41 -1.92
C LEU A 81 -7.77 -8.45 -0.76
N ARG A 82 -7.17 -8.93 0.32
CA ARG A 82 -6.73 -8.07 1.44
C ARG A 82 -5.30 -7.61 1.23
N LEU A 83 -5.00 -6.37 1.52
CA LEU A 83 -3.69 -5.76 1.36
C LEU A 83 -3.37 -4.98 2.63
N SER A 84 -2.20 -5.18 3.21
CA SER A 84 -1.70 -4.32 4.28
C SER A 84 -0.76 -3.31 3.67
N ILE A 85 -1.10 -2.03 3.77
CA ILE A 85 -0.27 -0.93 3.29
C ILE A 85 0.24 -0.10 4.47
N ILE A 86 1.42 0.48 4.28
CA ILE A 86 2.02 1.49 5.12
C ILE A 86 1.86 2.80 4.35
N PRO A 87 1.00 3.72 4.81
CA PRO A 87 0.87 5.02 4.17
C PRO A 87 2.21 5.74 4.20
N ARG A 88 2.55 6.44 3.12
CA ARG A 88 3.69 7.35 3.16
C ARG A 88 3.48 8.31 4.33
N GLN A 89 4.45 8.43 5.24
CA GLN A 89 4.33 9.37 6.35
C GLN A 89 4.16 10.78 5.77
N ARG A 90 2.93 11.27 5.71
CA ARG A 90 2.68 12.69 5.82
C ARG A 90 2.96 12.97 7.28
N THR A 91 4.15 13.46 7.56
CA THR A 91 4.42 14.24 8.77
C THR A 91 3.40 15.38 8.80
N THR A 92 2.20 15.11 9.34
CA THR A 92 1.34 16.16 9.86
C THR A 92 1.99 16.58 11.16
N HIS A 93 3.02 17.42 11.07
CA HIS A 93 3.37 18.32 12.15
C HIS A 93 2.18 19.27 12.32
N ILE A 94 1.14 18.83 13.02
CA ILE A 94 0.24 19.74 13.70
C ILE A 94 0.99 20.25 14.93
N HIS A 95 1.91 21.18 14.71
CA HIS A 95 2.28 22.14 15.76
C HIS A 95 1.09 23.09 15.91
N THR A 96 0.13 22.71 16.76
CA THR A 96 -0.76 23.70 17.36
C THR A 96 -0.07 24.20 18.63
N GLU A 97 0.95 25.04 18.46
CA GLU A 97 1.38 25.93 19.53
C GLU A 97 0.68 27.27 19.30
N THR A 98 -0.49 27.41 19.89
CA THR A 98 -1.10 28.71 20.15
C THR A 98 -1.71 28.64 21.52
N HIS A 99 -0.85 28.56 22.53
CA HIS A 99 -1.25 28.86 23.89
C HIS A 99 -0.92 30.33 24.16
N ASN A 100 -1.84 31.19 23.77
CA ASN A 100 -1.91 32.57 24.24
C ASN A 100 -2.12 32.53 25.77
N GLN A 101 -1.15 33.02 26.55
CA GLN A 101 -1.41 33.55 27.87
C GLN A 101 -0.76 34.94 27.99
N PRO A 102 -1.56 36.00 28.22
CA PRO A 102 -1.04 37.22 28.78
C PRO A 102 -1.00 37.10 30.32
N HIS A 103 -0.37 38.10 30.95
CA HIS A 103 -0.41 38.45 32.38
C HIS A 103 0.60 37.74 33.29
N ASN A 104 1.71 38.41 33.59
CA ASN A 104 1.86 39.17 34.84
C ASN A 104 3.04 40.15 34.74
#